data_AF-A0A974WKW3-F1
#
_entry.id   AF-A0A974WKW3-F1
#
_cell.length_a   1.000
_cell.length_b   1.000
_cell.length_c   1.000
_cell.angle_alpha   90.00
_cell.angle_beta   90.00
_cell.angle_gamma   90.00
#
_symmetry.space_group_name_H-M   'P 1'
#
loop_
_entity.id
_entity.type
_entity.pdbx_description
1 polymer ?
#
loop_
_entity_poly.entity_id
_entity_poly.type
_entity_poly.pdbx_seq_one_letter_code
_entity_poly.pdbx_strand_id
1 'polypeptide(L)'
;MLVVNVGSSSLKWAFYSENKLEQLSSGLCERINLDGRIILKFDGQKIIEDVNLPNHSEAVKNLIRLWKEHGLIKDVNEIEGIR
;
A
#
# COMPACT_ATOMS: atom_id res chain seq x y z
N MET A 1 -2.33 10.10 -7.52
CA MET A 1 -3.04 8.93 -8.12
C MET A 1 -2.54 7.63 -7.47
N LEU A 2 -3.45 6.70 -7.14
CA LEU A 2 -3.11 5.35 -6.67
C LEU A 2 -3.17 4.34 -7.83
N VAL A 3 -2.16 3.49 -7.95
CA VAL A 3 -2.16 2.32 -8.84
C VAL A 3 -2.12 1.07 -7.96
N VAL A 4 -3.00 0.10 -8.23
CA VAL A 4 -3.08 -1.17 -7.49
C VAL A 4 -3.05 -2.35 -8.45
N ASN A 5 -2.26 -3.37 -8.12
CA ASN A 5 -2.30 -4.66 -8.79
C ASN A 5 -2.55 -5.76 -7.75
N VAL A 6 -3.67 -6.45 -7.89
CA VAL A 6 -4.09 -7.50 -6.97
C VAL A 6 -3.81 -8.87 -7.58
N GLY A 7 -2.98 -9.66 -6.91
CA GLY A 7 -2.80 -11.09 -7.17
C GLY A 7 -3.57 -11.95 -6.18
N SER A 8 -3.54 -13.27 -6.38
CA SER A 8 -4.25 -14.24 -5.52
C SER A 8 -3.80 -14.22 -4.06
N SER A 9 -2.52 -13.89 -3.80
CA SER A 9 -1.93 -13.83 -2.45
C SER A 9 -1.13 -12.54 -2.21
N SER A 10 -1.31 -11.53 -3.06
CA SER A 10 -0.57 -10.27 -2.94
C SER A 10 -1.36 -9.06 -3.44
N LEU A 11 -0.94 -7.88 -3.00
CA LEU A 11 -1.42 -6.58 -3.46
C LEU A 11 -0.22 -5.65 -3.59
N LYS A 12 0.14 -5.28 -4.82
CA LYS A 12 1.13 -4.24 -5.10
C LYS A 12 0.43 -2.90 -5.26
N TRP A 13 1.06 -1.84 -4.80
CA TRP A 13 0.51 -0.50 -4.93
C TRP A 13 1.62 0.53 -5.15
N ALA A 14 1.25 1.67 -5.75
CA ALA A 14 2.12 2.83 -5.87
C ALA A 14 1.30 4.12 -5.91
N PHE A 15 1.80 5.16 -5.23
CA PHE A 15 1.31 6.53 -5.39
C PHE A 15 2.17 7.27 -6.40
N TYR A 16 1.50 7.97 -7.32
CA TYR A 16 2.12 8.86 -8.29
C TYR A 16 1.66 10.30 -8.06
N SER A 17 2.52 11.24 -8.44
CA SER A 17 2.21 12.67 -8.56
C SER A 17 0.96 12.90 -9.41
N GLU A 18 0.34 14.08 -9.27
CA GLU A 18 -0.87 14.46 -10.03
C GLU A 18 -0.68 14.34 -11.55
N ASN A 19 0.50 14.72 -12.06
CA ASN A 19 0.86 14.60 -13.47
C ASN A 19 1.32 13.19 -13.90
N LYS A 20 1.39 12.23 -12.96
CA LYS A 20 1.77 10.81 -13.17
C LYS A 20 3.20 10.60 -13.70
N LEU A 21 4.06 11.61 -13.60
CA LEU A 21 5.44 11.53 -14.08
C LEU A 21 6.40 10.98 -13.03
N GLU A 22 6.02 11.01 -11.75
CA GLU A 22 6.89 10.62 -10.64
C GLU A 22 6.17 9.67 -9.68
N GLN A 23 6.86 8.59 -9.31
CA GLN A 23 6.41 7.66 -8.28
C GLN A 23 6.86 8.18 -6.91
N LEU A 24 5.90 8.54 -6.06
CA LEU A 24 6.15 9.10 -4.73
C LEU A 24 6.45 8.01 -3.71
N SER A 25 5.69 6.92 -3.77
CA SER A 25 5.83 5.79 -2.86
C SER A 25 5.24 4.52 -3.44
N SER A 26 5.63 3.38 -2.90
CA SER A 26 5.18 2.07 -3.36
C SER A 26 5.21 1.04 -2.26
N GLY A 27 4.58 -0.09 -2.49
CA GLY A 27 4.65 -1.19 -1.55
C GLY A 27 3.96 -2.45 -2.02
N LEU A 28 3.94 -3.41 -1.10
CA LEU A 28 3.48 -4.76 -1.34
C LEU A 28 2.85 -5.30 -0.05
N CYS A 29 1.63 -5.80 -0.14
CA CYS A 29 1.11 -6.80 0.78
C CYS A 29 1.38 -8.17 0.15
N GLU A 30 2.04 -9.08 0.86
CA GLU A 30 2.33 -10.42 0.38
C GLU A 30 1.94 -11.47 1.41
N ARG A 31 1.84 -12.72 0.93
CA ARG A 31 1.46 -13.87 1.76
C ARG A 31 0.08 -13.68 2.41
N ILE A 32 -0.85 -13.06 1.66
CA ILE A 32 -2.26 -12.95 2.06
C ILE A 32 -2.86 -14.37 2.12
N ASN A 33 -3.65 -14.64 3.14
CA ASN A 33 -4.17 -15.94 3.56
C ASN A 33 -3.10 -16.92 4.09
N LEU A 34 -1.89 -16.41 4.43
CA LEU A 34 -0.81 -17.18 5.03
C LEU A 34 -0.35 -16.46 6.32
N ASP A 35 0.94 -16.13 6.42
CA ASP A 35 1.54 -15.45 7.57
C ASP A 35 1.63 -13.92 7.40
N GLY A 36 1.34 -13.41 6.20
CA GLY A 36 1.14 -11.99 5.89
C GLY A 36 2.36 -11.08 6.12
N ARG A 37 2.56 -10.11 5.23
CA ARG A 37 3.60 -9.09 5.38
C ARG A 37 3.24 -7.87 4.55
N ILE A 38 3.48 -6.69 5.10
CA ILE A 38 3.34 -5.41 4.39
C ILE A 38 4.72 -4.76 4.28
N ILE A 39 5.02 -4.27 3.08
CA ILE A 39 6.25 -3.54 2.78
C ILE A 39 5.86 -2.17 2.23
N LEU A 40 6.40 -1.10 2.81
CA LEU A 40 6.29 0.26 2.28
C LEU A 40 7.68 0.78 1.86
N LYS A 41 7.72 1.54 0.78
CA LYS A 41 8.92 2.22 0.28
C LYS A 41 8.58 3.66 -0.10
N PHE A 42 9.25 4.61 0.53
CA PHE A 42 9.09 6.05 0.32
C PHE A 42 10.33 6.77 0.86
N ASP A 43 10.71 7.92 0.28
CA ASP A 43 11.82 8.76 0.74
C ASP A 43 13.15 8.01 1.01
N GLY A 44 13.46 6.99 0.20
CA GLY A 44 14.64 6.13 0.37
C GLY A 44 14.55 5.14 1.55
N GLN A 45 13.46 5.15 2.31
CA GLN A 45 13.20 4.25 3.42
C GLN A 45 12.45 2.99 2.95
N LYS A 46 12.61 1.91 3.72
CA LYS A 46 11.85 0.68 3.56
C LYS A 46 11.36 0.22 4.92
N ILE A 47 10.04 0.17 5.07
CA ILE A 47 9.38 -0.38 6.26
C ILE A 47 8.85 -1.77 5.93
N ILE A 48 9.00 -2.70 6.87
CA ILE A 48 8.49 -4.07 6.77
C ILE A 48 7.73 -4.36 8.06
N GLU A 49 6.49 -4.80 7.92
CA GLU A 49 5.65 -5.23 9.04
C GLU A 49 5.09 -6.62 8.77
N ASP A 50 5.41 -7.56 9.66
CA ASP A 50 4.79 -8.87 9.68
C ASP A 50 3.45 -8.77 10.42
N VAL A 51 2.36 -9.04 9.69
CA VAL A 51 0.99 -8.88 10.17
C VAL A 51 0.13 -9.97 9.54
N ASN A 52 -0.77 -10.58 10.33
CA ASN A 52 -1.68 -11.58 9.80
C ASN A 52 -2.65 -10.95 8.80
N LEU A 53 -2.68 -11.46 7.57
CA LEU A 53 -3.52 -10.97 6.48
C LEU A 53 -4.49 -12.07 6.02
N PRO A 54 -5.61 -12.32 6.74
CA PRO A 54 -6.49 -13.46 6.47
C PRO A 54 -7.35 -13.32 5.20
N ASN A 55 -7.30 -12.16 4.53
CA ASN A 55 -7.91 -11.88 3.23
C ASN A 55 -7.45 -10.50 2.72
N HIS A 56 -7.78 -10.17 1.47
CA HIS A 56 -7.44 -8.88 0.86
C HIS A 56 -8.11 -7.67 1.53
N SER A 57 -9.29 -7.83 2.14
CA SER A 57 -9.95 -6.72 2.84
C SER A 57 -9.12 -6.30 4.06
N GLU A 58 -8.65 -7.26 4.84
CA GLU A 58 -7.75 -7.00 5.97
C GLU A 58 -6.38 -6.47 5.52
N ALA A 59 -5.87 -6.92 4.37
CA ALA A 59 -4.66 -6.35 3.77
C ALA A 59 -4.84 -4.86 3.44
N VAL A 60 -5.95 -4.47 2.81
CA VAL A 60 -6.24 -3.06 2.49
C VAL A 60 -6.41 -2.22 3.75
N LYS A 61 -7.10 -2.73 4.78
CA LYS A 61 -7.28 -2.01 6.06
C LYS A 61 -5.94 -1.73 6.74
N ASN A 62 -5.08 -2.74 6.86
CA ASN A 62 -3.74 -2.59 7.45
C ASN A 62 -2.86 -1.67 6.60
N LEU A 63 -2.97 -1.76 5.27
CA LEU A 63 -2.23 -0.89 4.38
C LEU A 63 -2.63 0.58 4.52
N ILE A 64 -3.93 0.89 4.58
CA ILE A 64 -4.41 2.26 4.80
C ILE A 64 -3.99 2.78 6.18
N ARG A 65 -4.04 1.93 7.22
CA ARG A 65 -3.52 2.30 8.56
C ARG A 65 -2.07 2.72 8.45
N LEU A 66 -1.23 1.92 7.80
CA LEU A 66 0.20 2.20 7.68
C LEU A 66 0.49 3.43 6.81
N TRP A 67 -0.30 3.65 5.76
CA TRP A 67 -0.20 4.90 5.00
C TRP A 67 -0.44 6.12 5.89
N LYS A 68 -1.43 6.09 6.76
CA LYS A 68 -1.71 7.19 7.70
C LYS A 68 -0.62 7.32 8.76
N GLU A 69 -0.18 6.20 9.34
CA GLU A 69 0.85 6.15 10.38
C GLU A 69 2.18 6.74 9.91
N HIS A 70 2.56 6.48 8.65
CA HIS A 70 3.78 7.00 8.05
C HIS A 70 3.57 8.30 7.25
N GLY A 71 2.38 8.92 7.32
CA GLY A 71 2.11 10.21 6.68
C GLY A 71 2.09 10.19 5.14
N LEU A 72 1.91 9.02 4.53
CA LEU A 72 1.77 8.86 3.07
C LEU A 72 0.45 9.45 2.55
N ILE A 73 -0.60 9.40 3.38
CA ILE A 73 -1.88 10.11 3.22
C ILE A 73 -2.36 10.57 4.60
N LYS A 74 -3.12 11.65 4.69
CA LYS A 74 -3.85 12.00 5.93
C LYS A 74 -5.24 11.37 5.90
N ASP A 75 -5.88 11.39 4.73
CA ASP A 75 -7.19 10.84 4.47
C ASP A 75 -7.26 10.13 3.12
N VAL A 76 -8.15 9.14 3.02
CA VAL A 76 -8.37 8.38 1.78
C VAL A 76 -9.01 9.24 0.69
N ASN A 77 -9.69 10.32 1.06
CA ASN A 77 -10.31 11.26 0.12
C ASN A 77 -9.28 12.11 -0.65
N GLU A 78 -8.01 12.12 -0.23
CA GLU A 78 -6.92 12.76 -1.00
C GLU A 78 -6.55 11.95 -2.26
N ILE A 79 -7.03 10.71 -2.38
CA ILE A 79 -6.74 9.84 -3.51
C ILE A 79 -7.69 10.18 -4.67
N GLU A 80 -7.28 11.10 -5.53
CA GLU A 80 -8.08 11.59 -6.67
C GLU A 80 -8.42 10.52 -7.74
N GLY A 81 -7.83 9.34 -7.67
CA GLY A 81 -8.14 8.25 -8.59
C GLY A 81 -7.35 6.98 -8.31
N ILE A 82 -7.98 5.85 -8.62
CA ILE A 82 -7.45 4.49 -8.46
C ILE A 82 -7.42 3.83 -9.83
N ARG A 83 -6.31 3.17 -10.17
CA ARG A 83 -6.12 2.39 -11.39
C ARG A 83 -5.65 0.98 -11.10
#